data_AF-A0A2G5DJ81-F1
#
_entry.id   AF-A0A2G5DJ81-F1
#
_cell.length_a   1.000
_cell.length_b   1.000
_cell.length_c   1.000
_cell.angle_alpha   90.00
_cell.angle_beta   90.00
_cell.angle_gamma   90.00
#
_symmetry.space_group_name_H-M   'P 1'
#
loop_
_entity.id
_entity.type
_entity.pdbx_description
1 polymer ?
#
loop_
_entity_poly.entity_id
_entity_poly.type
_entity_poly.pdbx_seq_one_letter_code
_entity_poly.pdbx_strand_id
1 'polypeptide(L)'
;MLCRTLYQLKVPIGYSANWKYNMNLETCQLKNLKSNDYHILLQQLLPMLLMHVFKKRKPLREAIRQLSLFYNVLCSKVINWAELSNMGKRVVEALCVFEKYFPPFFLFQ
;
A
#
# COMPACT_ATOMS: atom_id res chain seq x y z
N MET A 1 0.12 4.71 -13.81
CA MET A 1 -1.10 5.35 -13.25
C MET A 1 -0.91 5.76 -11.79
N LEU A 2 -0.52 4.83 -10.91
CA LEU A 2 -0.40 5.09 -9.47
C LEU A 2 0.66 6.14 -9.09
N CYS A 3 1.86 6.06 -9.66
CA CYS A 3 2.93 7.04 -9.44
C CYS A 3 2.52 8.44 -9.91
N ARG A 4 1.82 8.54 -11.05
CA ARG A 4 1.29 9.83 -11.52
C ARG A 4 0.22 10.39 -10.57
N THR A 5 -0.64 9.55 -10.00
CA THR A 5 -1.62 9.98 -8.99
C THR A 5 -0.95 10.45 -7.71
N LEU A 6 0.07 9.73 -7.22
CA LEU A 6 0.86 10.14 -6.05
C LEU A 6 1.62 11.45 -6.31
N TYR A 7 2.23 11.61 -7.48
CA TYR A 7 2.94 12.83 -7.87
C TYR A 7 2.04 14.07 -7.91
N GLN A 8 0.77 13.89 -8.28
CA GLN A 8 -0.22 14.96 -8.33
C GLN A 8 -0.97 15.16 -7.00
N LEU A 9 -0.77 14.28 -6.03
CA LEU A 9 -1.47 14.31 -4.75
C LEU A 9 -1.02 15.53 -3.94
N LYS A 10 -1.98 16.43 -3.66
CA LYS A 10 -1.79 17.52 -2.70
C LYS A 10 -2.37 17.09 -1.35
N VAL A 11 -1.55 17.14 -0.32
CA VAL A 11 -1.94 16.84 1.06
C VAL A 11 -1.77 18.09 1.94
N PRO A 12 -2.49 18.21 3.07
CA PRO A 12 -2.26 19.28 4.02
C PRO A 12 -0.81 19.34 4.52
N ILE A 13 -0.34 20.54 4.86
CA ILE A 13 1.00 20.73 5.42
C ILE A 13 1.12 19.91 6.71
N GLY A 14 2.17 19.10 6.83
CA GLY A 14 2.41 18.24 7.98
C GLY A 14 1.73 16.87 7.94
N TYR A 15 0.87 16.60 6.95
CA TYR A 15 0.27 15.27 6.77
C TYR A 15 1.31 14.25 6.29
N SER A 16 1.94 14.51 5.15
CA SER A 16 3.06 13.71 4.64
C SER A 16 4.08 14.59 3.93
N ALA A 17 5.23 14.01 3.58
CA ALA A 17 6.21 14.65 2.71
C ALA A 17 5.62 14.96 1.33
N ASN A 18 6.24 15.91 0.64
CA ASN A 18 5.83 16.31 -0.70
C ASN A 18 6.19 15.22 -1.72
N TRP A 19 5.20 14.42 -2.11
CA TRP A 19 5.36 13.31 -3.07
C TRP A 19 5.96 13.75 -4.41
N LYS A 20 5.65 14.97 -4.86
CA LYS A 20 6.15 15.51 -6.13
C LYS A 20 7.67 15.64 -6.14
N TYR A 21 8.24 16.06 -5.01
CA TYR A 21 9.68 16.27 -4.87
C TYR A 21 10.44 14.96 -4.56
N ASN A 22 9.72 14.00 -3.97
CA ASN A 22 10.27 12.74 -3.46
C ASN A 22 9.98 11.54 -4.39
N MET A 23 9.56 11.79 -5.63
CA MET A 23 9.23 10.73 -6.58
C MET A 23 9.86 11.00 -7.95
N ASN A 24 10.56 9.99 -8.48
CA ASN A 24 10.90 9.94 -9.90
C ASN A 24 9.72 9.36 -10.68
N LEU A 25 9.12 10.15 -11.56
CA LEU A 25 7.97 9.73 -12.37
C LEU A 25 8.33 8.73 -13.48
N GLU A 26 9.55 8.78 -14.01
CA GLU A 26 10.01 7.90 -15.08
C GLU A 26 10.26 6.49 -14.56
N THR A 27 10.92 6.38 -13.40
CA THR A 27 11.21 5.07 -12.77
C THR A 27 10.16 4.64 -11.75
N CYS A 28 9.18 5.48 -11.43
CA CYS A 28 8.20 5.29 -10.35
C CYS A 28 8.85 5.04 -8.96
N GLN A 29 10.08 5.50 -8.76
CA GLN A 29 10.80 5.29 -7.50
C GLN A 29 10.55 6.43 -6.51
N LEU A 30 10.28 6.05 -5.26
CA LEU A 30 10.20 6.97 -4.13
C LEU A 30 11.60 7.14 -3.52
N LYS A 31 12.01 8.39 -3.28
CA LYS A 31 13.29 8.75 -2.67
C LYS A 31 13.04 9.74 -1.52
N ASN A 32 13.91 9.74 -0.51
CA ASN A 32 13.89 10.71 0.59
C ASN A 32 12.61 10.74 1.45
N LEU A 33 11.85 9.64 1.47
CA LEU A 33 10.71 9.49 2.37
C LEU A 33 11.17 9.08 3.77
N LYS A 34 10.56 9.69 4.79
CA LYS A 34 10.76 9.28 6.19
C LYS A 34 9.82 8.12 6.53
N SER A 35 10.09 7.44 7.64
CA SER A 35 9.26 6.32 8.11
C SER A 35 7.77 6.70 8.18
N ASN A 36 7.44 7.89 8.70
CA ASN A 36 6.06 8.40 8.75
C ASN A 36 5.37 8.43 7.37
N ASP A 37 6.09 8.81 6.32
CA ASP A 37 5.54 8.89 4.98
C ASP A 37 5.26 7.50 4.42
N TYR A 38 6.13 6.52 4.70
CA TYR A 38 5.88 5.12 4.36
C TYR A 38 4.68 4.55 5.12
N HIS A 39 4.53 4.88 6.41
CA HIS A 39 3.34 4.48 7.18
C HIS A 39 2.06 5.01 6.53
N ILE A 40 2.01 6.30 6.19
CA ILE A 40 0.85 6.91 5.52
C ILE A 40 0.63 6.31 4.14
N LEU A 41 1.70 6.04 3.40
CA LEU A 41 1.60 5.40 2.09
C LEU A 41 0.98 4.01 2.22
N LEU A 42 1.53 3.13 3.06
CA LEU A 42 1.10 1.73 3.15
C LEU A 42 -0.26 1.58 3.82
N GLN A 43 -0.55 2.38 4.84
CA GLN A 43 -1.80 2.28 5.59
C GLN A 43 -2.97 2.98 4.91
N GLN A 44 -2.74 4.15 4.29
CA GLN A 44 -3.82 5.04 3.87
C GLN A 44 -3.87 5.23 2.35
N LEU A 45 -2.76 5.65 1.74
CA LEU A 45 -2.77 6.05 0.33
C LEU A 45 -2.78 4.85 -0.63
N LEU A 46 -1.95 3.84 -0.38
CA LEU A 46 -1.85 2.64 -1.21
C LEU A 46 -3.22 1.92 -1.31
N PRO A 47 -3.96 1.71 -0.22
CA PRO A 47 -5.30 1.12 -0.30
C PRO A 47 -6.28 1.98 -1.08
N MET A 48 -6.33 3.29 -0.81
CA MET A 48 -7.23 4.22 -1.51
C MET A 48 -6.95 4.26 -3.03
N LEU A 49 -5.67 4.37 -3.40
CA LEU A 49 -5.26 4.46 -4.80
C LEU A 49 -5.52 3.17 -5.55
N LEU A 50 -5.16 2.03 -4.97
CA LEU A 50 -5.36 0.75 -5.62
C LEU A 50 -6.85 0.37 -5.69
N MET A 51 -7.68 0.75 -4.71
CA MET A 51 -9.15 0.60 -4.82
C MET A 51 -9.71 1.37 -6.03
N HIS A 52 -9.18 2.56 -6.31
CA HIS A 52 -9.59 3.34 -7.48
C HIS A 52 -9.11 2.70 -8.80
N VAL A 53 -7.89 2.17 -8.83
CA VAL A 53 -7.34 1.50 -10.01
C VAL A 53 -8.08 0.19 -10.31
N PHE A 54 -8.47 -0.57 -9.29
CA PHE A 54 -9.11 -1.88 -9.42
C PHE A 54 -10.63 -1.86 -9.22
N LYS A 55 -11.31 -0.77 -9.60
CA LYS A 55 -12.78 -0.62 -9.49
C LYS A 55 -13.60 -1.75 -10.11
N LYS A 56 -13.09 -2.42 -11.16
CA LYS A 56 -13.78 -3.57 -11.79
C LYS A 56 -13.36 -4.94 -11.24
N ARG A 57 -12.31 -5.01 -10.40
CA ARG A 57 -11.71 -6.26 -9.93
C ARG A 57 -11.93 -6.42 -8.42
N LYS A 58 -13.07 -7.00 -8.05
CA LYS A 58 -13.46 -7.22 -6.64
C LYS A 58 -12.38 -7.99 -5.82
N PRO A 59 -11.77 -9.08 -6.32
CA PRO A 59 -10.79 -9.84 -5.53
C PRO A 59 -9.54 -9.03 -5.18
N LEU A 60 -9.04 -8.21 -6.12
CA LEU A 60 -7.87 -7.35 -5.87
C LEU A 60 -8.17 -6.31 -4.80
N ARG A 61 -9.34 -5.66 -4.84
CA ARG A 61 -9.71 -4.68 -3.80
C ARG A 61 -9.74 -5.31 -2.41
N GLU A 62 -10.26 -6.53 -2.33
CA GLU A 62 -10.29 -7.27 -1.08
C GLU A 62 -8.88 -7.61 -0.60
N ALA A 63 -8.00 -8.12 -1.48
CA ALA A 63 -6.60 -8.38 -1.17
C ALA A 63 -5.88 -7.12 -0.62
N ILE A 64 -6.08 -5.98 -1.26
CA ILE A 64 -5.52 -4.68 -0.84
C ILE A 64 -6.05 -4.25 0.53
N ARG A 65 -7.34 -4.43 0.76
CA ARG A 65 -7.97 -4.12 2.05
C ARG A 65 -7.36 -4.96 3.17
N GLN A 66 -7.11 -6.24 2.93
CA GLN A 66 -6.47 -7.12 3.90
C GLN A 66 -5.03 -6.69 4.21
N LEU A 67 -4.25 -6.31 3.19
CA LEU A 67 -2.91 -5.74 3.39
C LEU A 67 -2.96 -4.46 4.24
N SER A 68 -3.88 -3.54 3.93
CA SER A 68 -4.06 -2.30 4.70
C SER A 68 -4.36 -2.56 6.17
N LEU A 69 -5.30 -3.47 6.45
CA LEU A 69 -5.67 -3.84 7.81
C LEU A 69 -4.49 -4.48 8.55
N PHE A 70 -3.73 -5.35 7.88
CA PHE A 70 -2.53 -5.92 8.47
C PHE A 70 -1.52 -4.84 8.87
N TYR A 71 -1.24 -3.86 8.00
CA TYR A 71 -0.35 -2.74 8.35
C TYR A 71 -0.91 -1.84 9.47
N ASN A 72 -2.22 -1.69 9.58
CA ASN A 72 -2.84 -0.96 10.69
C ASN A 72 -2.62 -1.68 12.02
N VAL A 73 -2.77 -3.02 12.05
CA VAL A 73 -2.50 -3.84 13.24
C VAL A 73 -1.00 -3.82 13.56
N LEU A 74 -0.14 -3.98 12.55
CA LEU A 74 1.32 -4.04 12.72
C LEU A 74 1.89 -2.74 13.31
N CYS A 75 1.41 -1.58 12.86
CA CYS A 75 1.89 -0.28 13.36
C CYS A 75 0.99 0.32 14.45
N SER A 76 0.07 -0.48 15.01
CA SER A 76 -0.72 -0.06 16.16
C SER A 76 0.18 0.13 17.38
N LYS A 77 -0.20 1.05 18.28
CA LYS A 77 0.56 1.34 19.50
C LYS A 77 0.68 0.12 20.44
N VAL A 78 -0.29 -0.79 20.37
CA VAL A 78 -0.35 -2.02 21.18
C VAL A 78 -0.60 -3.19 20.25
N ILE A 79 0.40 -4.06 20.10
CA ILE A 79 0.31 -5.21 19.20
C ILE A 79 -0.40 -6.35 19.92
N ASN A 80 -1.56 -6.75 19.38
CA ASN A 80 -2.21 -8.00 19.75
C ASN A 80 -1.69 -9.14 18.86
N TRP A 81 -0.87 -10.02 19.45
CA TRP A 81 -0.24 -11.13 18.73
C TRP A 81 -1.24 -12.13 18.13
N ALA A 82 -2.39 -12.35 18.78
CA ALA A 82 -3.43 -13.24 18.27
C ALA A 82 -4.10 -12.64 17.02
N GLU A 83 -4.39 -11.33 17.06
CA GLU A 83 -4.93 -10.61 15.91
C GLU A 83 -3.92 -10.55 14.76
N LEU A 84 -2.64 -10.26 15.06
CA LEU A 84 -1.56 -10.22 14.08
C LEU A 84 -1.39 -11.57 13.36
N SER A 85 -1.40 -12.68 14.11
CA SER A 85 -1.32 -14.03 13.56
C SER A 85 -2.50 -14.34 12.63
N ASN A 86 -3.72 -13.96 13.02
CA ASN A 86 -4.91 -14.14 12.19
C ASN A 86 -4.86 -13.29 10.91
N MET A 87 -4.40 -12.03 11.01
CA MET A 87 -4.21 -11.15 9.86
C MET A 87 -3.11 -11.66 8.93
N GLY A 88 -2.05 -12.27 9.45
CA GLY A 88 -0.99 -12.89 8.64
C GLY A 88 -1.52 -13.94 7.66
N LYS A 89 -2.48 -14.78 8.08
CA LYS A 89 -3.13 -15.74 7.16
C LYS A 89 -3.86 -15.05 6.01
N ARG A 90 -4.53 -13.93 6.29
CA ARG A 90 -5.24 -13.13 5.29
C ARG A 90 -4.29 -12.41 4.33
N VAL A 91 -3.09 -12.05 4.79
CA VAL A 91 -2.01 -11.53 3.93
C VAL A 91 -1.56 -12.58 2.92
N VAL A 92 -1.36 -13.83 3.36
CA VAL A 92 -0.98 -14.92 2.45
C VAL A 92 -2.04 -15.10 1.34
N GLU A 93 -3.31 -15.14 1.71
CA GLU A 93 -4.42 -15.21 0.73
C GLU A 93 -4.43 -14.01 -0.22
N ALA A 94 -4.21 -12.80 0.31
CA ALA A 94 -4.13 -11.59 -0.49
C ALA A 94 -2.98 -11.66 -1.51
N LEU A 95 -1.80 -12.14 -1.11
CA LEU A 95 -0.65 -12.33 -1.99
C LEU A 95 -0.94 -13.33 -3.11
N CYS A 96 -1.59 -14.46 -2.81
CA CYS A 96 -2.02 -15.41 -3.84
C CYS A 96 -2.98 -14.77 -4.86
N VAL A 97 -3.88 -13.90 -4.41
CA VAL A 97 -4.73 -13.13 -5.33
C VAL A 97 -3.86 -12.22 -6.21
N PHE A 98 -2.89 -11.50 -5.64
CA PHE A 98 -1.99 -10.66 -6.43
C PHE A 98 -1.19 -11.47 -7.46
N GLU A 99 -0.56 -12.57 -7.07
CA GLU A 99 0.18 -13.48 -7.97
C GLU A 99 -0.68 -13.93 -9.16
N LYS A 100 -1.95 -14.26 -8.90
CA LYS A 100 -2.89 -14.69 -9.95
C LYS A 100 -3.16 -13.60 -10.99
N TYR A 101 -3.17 -12.32 -10.58
CA TYR A 101 -3.39 -11.19 -11.47
C TYR A 101 -2.09 -10.59 -12.03
N PHE A 102 -0.95 -10.86 -11.39
CA PHE A 102 0.38 -10.35 -11.72
C PHE A 102 1.44 -11.48 -11.69
N PRO A 103 1.38 -12.46 -12.60
CA PRO A 103 2.35 -13.56 -12.63
C PRO A 103 3.72 -13.06 -13.13
N PRO A 104 4.75 -13.92 -13.16
CA PRO A 104 5.79 -14.16 -12.15
C PRO A 104 6.75 -12.98 -11.87
N PHE A 105 6.55 -11.78 -12.44
CA PHE A 105 7.51 -10.67 -12.26
C PHE A 105 7.38 -9.97 -10.89
N PHE A 106 6.34 -10.28 -10.10
CA PHE A 106 6.03 -9.53 -8.87
C PHE A 106 6.81 -9.99 -7.62
N LEU A 107 7.38 -11.19 -7.61
CA LEU A 107 8.01 -11.78 -6.41
C LEU A 107 9.48 -12.19 -6.58
N PHE A 108 10.03 -12.06 -7.79
CA PHE A 108 11.41 -12.42 -8.11
C PHE A 108 12.31 -11.21 -8.44
N GLN A 109 11.97 -10.01 -7.98
CA GLN A 109 12.83 -8.82 -8.07
C GLN A 109 13.04 -8.14 -6.71
#